data_AF-B8PYB3-F1
#
_entry.id   AF-B8PYB3-F1
#
_cell.length_a   1.000
_cell.length_b   1.000
_cell.length_c   1.000
_cell.angle_alpha   90.00
_cell.angle_beta   90.00
_cell.angle_gamma   90.00
#
_symmetry.space_group_name_H-M   'P 1'
#
loop_
_entity.id
_entity.type
_entity.pdbx_description
1 polymer ?
#
loop_
_entity_poly.entity_id
_entity_poly.type
_entity_poly.pdbx_seq_one_letter_code
_entity_poly.pdbx_strand_id
1 'polypeptide(L)'
;MVMVLARANKSVRVFDHIVSALADGQQPDLEVLAQVGYILRTTAVYGNGKFGIYDFKPLDHSEDFNQSFRAQMCAVYLLREFSLDWVDFLAKKKGGSKAVALHPEIKRYLGIGNATGLGMAPYLINHPCVVDQWLTTREEAVQATLVCDIEAEKAAYFSSLLARAIQHFTEIVTINEQQDQLNATVVTELSALQSTLMTTIEDYTIWAEFLQAHNHLSFESQEVIISCLMELYPERVDSFQEKVNADENLTLPKGKVIQDLLDVLEARYQWAITIDFNEPENSYWFWYRSVDKEEPRMGVRGQEPGDDRELSLDIARQAKNLYWHYSKPIHSSSYLSLC
;
A
#
# COMPACT_ATOMS: atom_id res chain seq x y z
N MET A 1 20.64 -16.48 -10.38
CA MET A 1 20.90 -15.12 -9.87
C MET A 1 19.56 -14.46 -9.64
N VAL A 2 19.28 -14.05 -8.42
CA VAL A 2 18.10 -13.24 -8.11
C VAL A 2 18.39 -11.81 -8.56
N MET A 3 17.44 -11.16 -9.24
CA MET A 3 17.59 -9.79 -9.75
C MET A 3 16.32 -9.01 -9.47
N VAL A 4 16.47 -7.73 -9.10
CA VAL A 4 15.36 -6.79 -9.01
C VAL A 4 15.60 -5.69 -10.03
N LEU A 5 14.59 -5.38 -10.85
CA LEU A 5 14.68 -4.36 -11.89
C LEU A 5 13.68 -3.25 -11.62
N ALA A 6 14.17 -2.03 -11.41
CA ALA A 6 13.32 -0.85 -11.26
C ALA A 6 13.39 0.02 -12.53
N ARG A 7 12.23 0.43 -13.04
CA ARG A 7 12.12 1.46 -14.10
C ARG A 7 11.67 2.76 -13.46
N ALA A 8 12.36 3.86 -13.73
CA ALA A 8 12.00 5.16 -13.18
C ALA A 8 12.15 6.30 -14.18
N ASN A 9 11.32 7.33 -14.00
CA ASN A 9 11.36 8.57 -14.76
C ASN A 9 11.84 9.72 -13.88
N LYS A 10 12.50 10.69 -14.53
CA LYS A 10 12.95 11.93 -13.90
C LYS A 10 11.75 12.85 -13.62
N SER A 11 11.63 13.36 -12.39
CA SER A 11 10.79 14.51 -12.13
C SER A 11 11.48 15.76 -12.67
N VAL A 12 11.25 16.08 -13.95
CA VAL A 12 12.08 17.04 -14.70
C VAL A 12 12.17 18.39 -13.99
N ARG A 13 11.03 18.93 -13.53
CA ARG A 13 10.96 20.22 -12.84
C ARG A 13 11.80 20.25 -11.57
N VAL A 14 11.62 19.26 -10.68
CA VAL A 14 12.36 19.18 -9.40
C VAL A 14 13.83 18.91 -9.64
N PHE A 15 14.14 17.98 -10.54
CA PHE A 15 15.51 17.60 -10.86
C PHE A 15 16.32 18.80 -11.36
N ASP A 16 15.80 19.53 -12.35
CA ASP A 16 16.52 20.63 -12.99
C ASP A 16 16.66 21.83 -12.03
N HIS A 17 15.67 22.03 -11.16
CA HIS A 17 15.70 23.01 -10.07
C HIS A 17 16.82 22.72 -9.07
N ILE A 18 16.88 21.48 -8.54
CA ILE A 18 17.93 21.06 -7.59
C ILE A 18 19.31 21.22 -8.22
N VAL A 19 19.53 20.65 -9.41
CA VAL A 19 20.84 20.71 -10.08
C VAL A 19 21.29 22.15 -10.33
N SER A 20 20.37 23.04 -10.70
CA SER A 20 20.71 24.44 -10.97
C SER A 20 21.00 25.22 -9.69
N ALA A 21 20.17 25.11 -8.65
CA ALA A 21 20.38 25.78 -7.37
C ALA A 21 21.74 25.38 -6.76
N LEU A 22 22.01 24.07 -6.69
CA LEU A 22 23.25 23.54 -6.14
C LEU A 22 24.47 23.97 -6.95
N ALA A 23 24.39 23.96 -8.29
CA ALA A 23 25.46 24.44 -9.15
C ALA A 23 25.76 25.93 -8.94
N ASP A 24 24.73 26.70 -8.57
CA ASP A 24 24.86 28.12 -8.26
C ASP A 24 25.31 28.41 -6.82
N GLY A 25 25.61 27.38 -6.04
CA GLY A 25 26.06 27.50 -4.65
C GLY A 25 24.93 27.79 -3.66
N GLN A 26 23.68 27.49 -4.04
CA GLN A 26 22.47 27.72 -3.25
C GLN A 26 21.75 26.39 -2.97
N GLN A 27 20.91 26.36 -1.94
CA GLN A 27 19.99 25.24 -1.73
C GLN A 27 18.71 25.43 -2.57
N PRO A 28 18.06 24.34 -3.00
CA PRO A 28 16.80 24.43 -3.73
C PRO A 28 15.68 24.99 -2.86
N ASP A 29 14.77 25.74 -3.48
CA ASP A 29 13.51 26.20 -2.88
C ASP A 29 12.66 25.02 -2.41
N LEU A 30 12.32 25.01 -1.11
CA LEU A 30 11.57 23.96 -0.43
C LEU A 30 10.11 23.87 -0.89
N GLU A 31 9.49 24.98 -1.29
CA GLU A 31 8.10 24.97 -1.77
C GLU A 31 7.97 24.18 -3.08
N VAL A 32 8.97 24.30 -3.95
CA VAL A 32 9.06 23.51 -5.19
C VAL A 32 9.23 22.03 -4.89
N LEU A 33 10.01 21.69 -3.85
CA LEU A 33 10.20 20.30 -3.44
C LEU A 33 8.92 19.73 -2.83
N ALA A 34 8.21 20.50 -2.01
CA ALA A 34 6.99 20.06 -1.33
C ALA A 34 5.85 19.70 -2.29
N GLN A 35 5.78 20.35 -3.46
CA GLN A 35 4.78 20.03 -4.49
C GLN A 35 4.93 18.63 -5.11
N VAL A 36 6.09 17.97 -4.97
CA VAL A 36 6.36 16.70 -5.65
C VAL A 36 6.96 15.65 -4.72
N GLY A 37 7.92 16.03 -3.88
CA GLY A 37 8.51 15.17 -2.84
C GLY A 37 9.54 14.15 -3.32
N TYR A 38 9.91 14.13 -4.61
CA TYR A 38 10.89 13.17 -5.15
C TYR A 38 11.66 13.68 -6.38
N ILE A 39 12.86 13.14 -6.58
CA ILE A 39 13.73 13.39 -7.76
C ILE A 39 13.38 12.42 -8.89
N LEU A 40 13.22 11.14 -8.54
CA LEU A 40 12.84 10.05 -9.43
C LEU A 40 11.49 9.49 -9.01
N ARG A 41 10.71 9.04 -9.99
CA ARG A 41 9.47 8.29 -9.78
C ARG A 41 9.59 6.92 -10.40
N THR A 42 9.41 5.87 -9.60
CA THR A 42 9.32 4.51 -10.12
C THR A 42 8.02 4.35 -10.91
N THR A 43 8.13 3.65 -12.04
CA THR A 43 6.98 3.21 -12.85
C THR A 43 6.67 1.76 -12.55
N ALA A 44 7.70 0.97 -12.30
CA ALA A 44 7.56 -0.40 -11.82
C ALA A 44 8.82 -0.88 -11.13
N VAL A 45 8.63 -1.82 -10.21
CA VAL A 45 9.69 -2.60 -9.57
C VAL A 45 9.37 -4.06 -9.85
N TYR A 46 10.19 -4.69 -10.67
CA TYR A 46 9.98 -6.06 -11.12
C TYR A 46 10.92 -7.01 -10.38
N GLY A 47 10.38 -8.18 -10.06
CA GLY A 47 11.06 -9.30 -9.45
C GLY A 47 10.25 -10.58 -9.71
N ASN A 48 10.63 -11.67 -9.05
CA ASN A 48 9.88 -12.92 -8.98
C ASN A 48 9.36 -13.45 -10.35
N GLY A 49 10.22 -14.07 -11.16
CA GLY A 49 9.81 -14.73 -12.40
C GLY A 49 9.61 -13.82 -13.61
N LYS A 50 9.35 -12.52 -13.42
CA LYS A 50 9.15 -11.58 -14.54
C LYS A 50 10.44 -11.39 -15.33
N PHE A 51 10.37 -11.35 -16.66
CA PHE A 51 11.54 -11.29 -17.57
C PHE A 51 12.53 -12.47 -17.45
N GLY A 52 12.09 -13.63 -16.96
CA GLY A 52 12.97 -14.79 -16.75
C GLY A 52 13.91 -14.61 -15.54
N ILE A 53 13.63 -13.63 -14.69
CA ILE A 53 14.29 -13.45 -13.40
C ILE A 53 13.96 -14.66 -12.52
N TYR A 54 14.96 -15.18 -11.82
CA TYR A 54 14.75 -16.28 -10.88
C TYR A 54 13.76 -15.88 -9.77
N ASP A 55 12.91 -16.81 -9.35
CA ASP A 55 11.99 -16.63 -8.21
C ASP A 55 12.74 -16.17 -6.94
N PHE A 56 12.06 -15.54 -6.00
CA PHE A 56 12.64 -15.15 -4.72
C PHE A 56 12.83 -16.28 -3.72
N LYS A 57 12.38 -17.51 -3.98
CA LYS A 57 12.64 -18.69 -3.12
C LYS A 57 14.08 -18.85 -2.57
N PRO A 58 15.17 -18.55 -3.33
CA PRO A 58 16.52 -18.63 -2.76
C PRO A 58 16.79 -17.62 -1.65
N LEU A 59 15.98 -16.58 -1.53
CA LEU A 59 16.07 -15.55 -0.50
C LEU A 59 15.40 -15.98 0.82
N ASP A 60 14.67 -17.10 0.85
CA ASP A 60 13.97 -17.58 2.07
C ASP A 60 14.94 -17.78 3.26
N HIS A 61 16.22 -18.05 2.96
CA HIS A 61 17.28 -18.23 3.97
C HIS A 61 18.11 -16.96 4.22
N SER A 62 17.80 -15.84 3.57
CA SER A 62 18.49 -14.57 3.75
C SER A 62 17.90 -13.81 4.92
N GLU A 63 18.71 -13.47 5.92
CA GLU A 63 18.26 -12.67 7.07
C GLU A 63 17.68 -11.30 6.63
N ASP A 64 18.28 -10.67 5.62
CA ASP A 64 17.87 -9.34 5.14
C ASP A 64 16.69 -9.37 4.16
N PHE A 65 16.49 -10.49 3.44
CA PHE A 65 15.60 -10.57 2.28
C PHE A 65 14.57 -11.71 2.31
N ASN A 66 14.46 -12.43 3.43
CA ASN A 66 13.46 -13.51 3.58
C ASN A 66 12.03 -13.00 3.73
N GLN A 67 11.80 -11.70 3.93
CA GLN A 67 10.46 -11.11 4.01
C GLN A 67 9.96 -10.58 2.66
N SER A 68 8.64 -10.64 2.48
CA SER A 68 7.92 -10.14 1.33
C SER A 68 8.34 -8.70 1.03
N PHE A 69 8.60 -8.43 -0.26
CA PHE A 69 9.01 -7.13 -0.78
C PHE A 69 10.35 -6.56 -0.31
N ARG A 70 11.11 -7.18 0.61
CA ARG A 70 12.39 -6.61 1.12
C ARG A 70 13.39 -6.33 0.00
N ALA A 71 13.57 -7.26 -0.93
CA ALA A 71 14.48 -7.09 -2.07
C ALA A 71 14.04 -5.92 -2.98
N GLN A 72 12.74 -5.80 -3.21
CA GLN A 72 12.12 -4.72 -3.98
C GLN A 72 12.29 -3.37 -3.28
N MET A 73 12.00 -3.31 -1.97
CA MET A 73 12.14 -2.11 -1.16
C MET A 73 13.60 -1.67 -1.06
N CYS A 74 14.55 -2.61 -0.97
CA CYS A 74 15.97 -2.33 -1.05
C CYS A 74 16.34 -1.69 -2.40
N ALA A 75 15.87 -2.24 -3.52
CA ALA A 75 16.12 -1.64 -4.84
C ALA A 75 15.53 -0.22 -4.96
N VAL A 76 14.34 0.01 -4.39
CA VAL A 76 13.70 1.33 -4.34
C VAL A 76 14.50 2.31 -3.48
N TYR A 77 15.00 1.86 -2.32
CA TYR A 77 15.87 2.63 -1.44
C TYR A 77 17.20 3.00 -2.12
N LEU A 78 17.86 2.04 -2.77
CA LEU A 78 19.09 2.30 -3.53
C LEU A 78 18.87 3.30 -4.67
N LEU A 79 17.73 3.21 -5.35
CA LEU A 79 17.38 4.15 -6.41
C LEU A 79 17.14 5.57 -5.86
N ARG A 80 16.54 5.67 -4.67
CA ARG A 80 16.40 6.95 -3.95
C ARG A 80 17.77 7.55 -3.66
N GLU A 81 18.68 6.79 -3.04
CA GLU A 81 20.04 7.27 -2.72
C GLU A 81 20.80 7.67 -3.98
N PHE A 82 20.77 6.83 -5.02
CA PHE A 82 21.37 7.15 -6.32
C PHE A 82 20.84 8.47 -6.88
N SER A 83 19.54 8.75 -6.76
CA SER A 83 18.97 10.00 -7.26
C SER A 83 19.53 11.25 -6.57
N LEU A 84 19.81 11.15 -5.27
CA LEU A 84 20.40 12.24 -4.47
C LEU A 84 21.87 12.46 -4.87
N ASP A 85 22.64 11.40 -5.01
CA ASP A 85 24.03 11.48 -5.46
C ASP A 85 24.14 11.98 -6.91
N TRP A 86 23.17 11.62 -7.75
CA TRP A 86 23.15 12.01 -9.15
C TRP A 86 22.98 13.52 -9.32
N VAL A 87 22.06 14.15 -8.58
CA VAL A 87 21.87 15.61 -8.64
C VAL A 87 23.07 16.36 -8.07
N ASP A 88 23.69 15.88 -6.98
CA ASP A 88 24.91 16.44 -6.41
C ASP A 88 26.08 16.37 -7.42
N PHE A 89 26.26 15.22 -8.06
CA PHE A 89 27.30 15.03 -9.07
C PHE A 89 27.12 15.97 -10.26
N LEU A 90 25.90 16.07 -10.80
CA LEU A 90 25.62 16.96 -11.93
C LEU A 90 25.78 18.43 -11.56
N ALA A 91 25.34 18.83 -10.37
CA ALA A 91 25.53 20.18 -9.86
C ALA A 91 27.01 20.53 -9.77
N LYS A 92 27.86 19.62 -9.24
CA LYS A 92 29.31 19.80 -9.18
C LYS A 92 29.95 19.90 -10.58
N LYS A 93 29.48 19.10 -11.54
CA LYS A 93 29.96 19.18 -12.93
C LYS A 93 29.57 20.49 -13.61
N LYS A 94 28.40 21.04 -13.30
CA LYS A 94 27.88 22.29 -13.86
C LYS A 94 28.49 23.53 -13.20
N GLY A 95 28.57 23.57 -11.87
CA GLY A 95 28.99 24.73 -11.08
C GLY A 95 30.47 24.77 -10.67
N GLY A 96 31.22 23.68 -10.87
CA GLY A 96 32.64 23.61 -10.53
C GLY A 96 32.88 23.86 -9.03
N SER A 97 33.76 24.81 -8.71
CA SER A 97 34.09 25.17 -7.32
C SER A 97 32.99 25.95 -6.60
N LYS A 98 32.00 26.51 -7.33
CA LYS A 98 30.86 27.23 -6.75
C LYS A 98 29.81 26.28 -6.17
N ALA A 99 29.76 25.06 -6.68
CA ALA A 99 28.68 24.12 -6.37
C ALA A 99 28.70 23.71 -4.89
N VAL A 100 27.51 23.60 -4.29
CA VAL A 100 27.30 23.08 -2.94
C VAL A 100 26.59 21.73 -2.99
N ALA A 101 26.77 20.91 -1.96
CA ALA A 101 26.04 19.66 -1.80
C ALA A 101 24.62 19.92 -1.28
N LEU A 102 23.68 19.05 -1.63
CA LEU A 102 22.32 19.10 -1.12
C LEU A 102 22.30 18.93 0.41
N HIS A 103 21.56 19.81 1.09
CA HIS A 103 21.51 19.82 2.54
C HIS A 103 20.96 18.48 3.09
N PRO A 104 21.55 17.91 4.16
CA PRO A 104 21.12 16.61 4.69
C PRO A 104 19.64 16.53 5.07
N GLU A 105 19.04 17.61 5.55
CA GLU A 105 17.61 17.63 5.89
C GLU A 105 16.71 17.57 4.64
N ILE A 106 17.13 18.20 3.55
CA ILE A 106 16.43 18.09 2.26
C ILE A 106 16.57 16.66 1.72
N LYS A 107 17.76 16.06 1.87
CA LYS A 107 17.97 14.65 1.52
C LYS A 107 17.05 13.72 2.31
N ARG A 108 16.78 13.99 3.60
CA ARG A 108 15.83 13.20 4.41
C ARG A 108 14.38 13.40 3.97
N TYR A 109 14.00 14.63 3.61
CA TYR A 109 12.67 14.96 3.15
C TYR A 109 12.32 14.27 1.81
N LEU A 110 13.25 14.27 0.85
CA LEU A 110 13.00 13.72 -0.48
C LEU A 110 12.83 12.20 -0.45
N GLY A 111 11.71 11.73 -0.96
CA GLY A 111 11.43 10.32 -1.17
C GLY A 111 11.72 9.87 -2.60
N ILE A 112 11.10 8.74 -2.94
CA ILE A 112 11.02 8.21 -4.30
C ILE A 112 9.55 8.12 -4.67
N GLY A 113 9.17 8.68 -5.83
CA GLY A 113 7.78 8.67 -6.25
C GLY A 113 7.33 7.24 -6.56
N ASN A 114 6.13 6.86 -6.13
CA ASN A 114 5.59 5.51 -6.36
C ASN A 114 4.82 5.39 -7.70
N ALA A 115 4.75 4.16 -8.21
CA ALA A 115 3.92 3.77 -9.35
C ALA A 115 2.42 3.83 -9.01
N THR A 116 1.55 3.76 -10.02
CA THR A 116 0.09 3.99 -9.96
C THR A 116 -0.72 2.98 -9.12
N GLY A 117 -0.10 2.05 -8.41
CA GLY A 117 -0.78 1.06 -7.59
C GLY A 117 -1.61 0.02 -8.36
N LEU A 118 -1.68 0.09 -9.71
CA LEU A 118 -2.48 -0.82 -10.53
C LEU A 118 -2.03 -2.29 -10.43
N GLY A 119 -0.77 -2.53 -10.07
CA GLY A 119 -0.26 -3.87 -9.74
C GLY A 119 -0.84 -4.44 -8.44
N MET A 120 -1.38 -3.60 -7.54
CA MET A 120 -1.91 -4.05 -6.26
C MET A 120 -3.24 -4.80 -6.42
N ALA A 121 -4.12 -4.41 -7.33
CA ALA A 121 -5.40 -5.11 -7.51
C ALA A 121 -5.22 -6.61 -7.86
N PRO A 122 -4.40 -6.98 -8.87
CA PRO A 122 -4.07 -8.38 -9.09
C PRO A 122 -3.31 -9.00 -7.92
N TYR A 123 -2.46 -8.24 -7.20
CA TYR A 123 -1.74 -8.78 -6.06
C TYR A 123 -2.70 -9.22 -4.94
N LEU A 124 -3.66 -8.37 -4.57
CA LEU A 124 -4.65 -8.65 -3.54
C LEU A 124 -5.46 -9.92 -3.84
N ILE A 125 -5.74 -10.17 -5.12
CA ILE A 125 -6.52 -11.32 -5.57
C ILE A 125 -5.68 -12.60 -5.62
N ASN A 126 -4.44 -12.51 -6.12
CA ASN A 126 -3.59 -13.68 -6.34
C ASN A 126 -2.81 -14.13 -5.10
N HIS A 127 -2.70 -13.28 -4.08
CA HIS A 127 -1.92 -13.55 -2.85
C HIS A 127 -2.79 -13.44 -1.59
N PRO A 128 -3.94 -14.13 -1.50
CA PRO A 128 -4.89 -13.97 -0.40
C PRO A 128 -4.29 -14.34 0.97
N CYS A 129 -3.40 -15.34 1.03
CA CYS A 129 -2.72 -15.74 2.27
C CYS A 129 -1.83 -14.63 2.82
N VAL A 130 -1.09 -13.93 1.95
CA VAL A 130 -0.24 -12.82 2.38
C VAL A 130 -1.08 -11.63 2.83
N VAL A 131 -2.19 -11.34 2.15
CA VAL A 131 -3.11 -10.26 2.55
C VAL A 131 -3.76 -10.55 3.90
N ASP A 132 -4.28 -11.77 4.09
CA ASP A 132 -4.85 -12.22 5.35
C ASP A 132 -3.84 -12.15 6.50
N GLN A 133 -2.62 -12.64 6.26
CA GLN A 133 -1.55 -12.58 7.25
C GLN A 133 -1.17 -11.13 7.58
N TRP A 134 -1.05 -10.25 6.59
CA TRP A 134 -0.74 -8.84 6.82
C TRP A 134 -1.83 -8.13 7.64
N LEU A 135 -3.11 -8.34 7.28
CA LEU A 135 -4.24 -7.77 8.02
C LEU A 135 -4.30 -8.31 9.45
N THR A 136 -4.22 -9.63 9.62
CA THR A 136 -4.21 -10.29 10.93
C THR A 136 -3.06 -9.76 11.79
N THR A 137 -1.86 -9.66 11.21
CA THR A 137 -0.67 -9.16 11.92
C THR A 137 -0.85 -7.71 12.36
N ARG A 138 -1.46 -6.86 11.52
CA ARG A 138 -1.80 -5.48 11.89
C ARG A 138 -2.80 -5.45 13.05
N GLU A 139 -3.90 -6.21 12.97
CA GLU A 139 -4.92 -6.24 14.02
C GLU A 139 -4.38 -6.78 15.34
N GLU A 140 -3.51 -7.79 15.31
CA GLU A 140 -2.84 -8.28 16.52
C GLU A 140 -1.93 -7.21 17.14
N ALA A 141 -1.19 -6.45 16.32
CA ALA A 141 -0.34 -5.36 16.79
C ALA A 141 -1.15 -4.20 17.38
N VAL A 142 -2.27 -3.82 16.74
CA VAL A 142 -3.21 -2.84 17.28
C VAL A 142 -3.77 -3.32 18.61
N GLN A 143 -4.26 -4.56 18.68
CA GLN A 143 -4.81 -5.13 19.90
C GLN A 143 -3.77 -5.17 21.04
N ALA A 144 -2.51 -5.49 20.74
CA ALA A 144 -1.43 -5.49 21.72
C ALA A 144 -1.20 -4.12 22.36
N THR A 145 -1.51 -3.04 21.64
CA THR A 145 -1.47 -1.66 22.12
C THR A 145 -2.74 -1.27 22.86
N LEU A 146 -3.92 -1.61 22.31
CA LEU A 146 -5.22 -1.17 22.85
C LEU A 146 -5.49 -1.64 24.27
N VAL A 147 -4.91 -2.78 24.68
CA VAL A 147 -5.04 -3.33 26.04
C VAL A 147 -4.09 -2.70 27.07
N CYS A 148 -3.18 -1.82 26.64
CA CYS A 148 -2.25 -1.17 27.57
C CYS A 148 -2.93 -0.05 28.36
N ASP A 149 -2.53 0.08 29.63
CA ASP A 149 -2.91 1.20 30.48
C ASP A 149 -2.32 2.52 29.94
N ILE A 150 -3.08 3.61 30.10
CA ILE A 150 -2.65 4.94 29.71
C ILE A 150 -1.74 5.50 30.80
N GLU A 151 -0.43 5.50 30.52
CA GLU A 151 0.58 6.11 31.37
C GLU A 151 0.81 7.58 30.97
N ALA A 152 1.07 8.46 31.93
CA ALA A 152 1.25 9.90 31.68
C ALA A 152 2.37 10.19 30.65
N GLU A 153 3.46 9.43 30.68
CA GLU A 153 4.54 9.54 29.69
C GLU A 153 4.07 9.15 28.27
N LYS A 154 3.30 8.06 28.16
CA LYS A 154 2.75 7.60 26.88
C LYS A 154 1.70 8.57 26.34
N ALA A 155 0.87 9.16 27.20
CA ALA A 155 -0.06 10.23 26.84
C ALA A 155 0.65 11.47 26.29
N ALA A 156 1.75 11.91 26.93
CA ALA A 156 2.56 13.01 26.44
C ALA A 156 3.22 12.68 25.09
N TYR A 157 3.73 11.45 24.92
CA TYR A 157 4.31 11.01 23.65
C TYR A 157 3.27 10.94 22.54
N PHE A 158 2.09 10.37 22.81
CA PHE A 158 0.94 10.34 21.90
C PHE A 158 0.54 11.74 21.43
N SER A 159 0.45 12.70 22.36
CA SER A 159 0.20 14.11 22.06
C SER A 159 1.24 14.69 21.09
N SER A 160 2.52 14.34 21.25
CA SER A 160 3.58 14.79 20.33
C SER A 160 3.46 14.15 18.93
N LEU A 161 3.03 12.90 18.85
CA LEU A 161 2.81 12.20 17.57
C LEU A 161 1.60 12.78 16.84
N LEU A 162 0.51 13.06 17.55
CA LEU A 162 -0.66 13.75 16.99
C LEU A 162 -0.30 15.13 16.46
N ALA A 163 0.48 15.93 17.20
CA ALA A 163 0.96 17.23 16.72
C ALA A 163 1.76 17.10 15.40
N ARG A 164 2.62 16.10 15.29
CA ARG A 164 3.37 15.79 14.05
C ARG A 164 2.44 15.36 12.92
N ALA A 165 1.42 14.55 13.20
CA ALA A 165 0.44 14.12 12.22
C ALA A 165 -0.38 15.32 11.70
N ILE A 166 -0.89 16.18 12.60
CA ILE A 166 -1.61 17.41 12.23
C ILE A 166 -0.74 18.29 11.33
N GLN A 167 0.53 18.48 11.68
CA GLN A 167 1.47 19.23 10.84
C GLN A 167 1.62 18.59 9.46
N HIS A 168 1.82 17.27 9.39
CA HIS A 168 1.92 16.55 8.11
C HIS A 168 0.69 16.74 7.22
N PHE A 169 -0.52 16.58 7.77
CA PHE A 169 -1.77 16.77 7.03
C PHE A 169 -2.04 18.24 6.66
N THR A 170 -1.44 19.19 7.38
CA THR A 170 -1.48 20.62 7.02
C THR A 170 -0.54 20.94 5.86
N GLU A 171 0.59 20.25 5.77
CA GLU A 171 1.66 20.50 4.80
C GLU A 171 1.53 19.67 3.51
N ILE A 172 0.79 18.56 3.55
CA ILE A 172 0.64 17.67 2.39
C ILE A 172 -0.11 18.38 1.25
N VAL A 173 0.45 18.28 0.04
CA VAL A 173 -0.15 18.81 -1.17
C VAL A 173 -0.68 17.67 -2.02
N THR A 174 -1.94 17.72 -2.41
CA THR A 174 -2.57 16.75 -3.31
C THR A 174 -3.37 17.45 -4.40
N ILE A 175 -3.45 16.82 -5.58
CA ILE A 175 -4.29 17.28 -6.69
C ILE A 175 -5.70 16.67 -6.64
N ASN A 176 -5.95 15.74 -5.73
CA ASN A 176 -7.24 15.10 -5.55
C ASN A 176 -8.07 15.91 -4.56
N GLU A 177 -9.08 16.63 -5.06
CA GLU A 177 -9.97 17.49 -4.26
C GLU A 177 -10.68 16.74 -3.13
N GLN A 178 -11.08 15.48 -3.35
CA GLN A 178 -11.69 14.66 -2.31
C GLN A 178 -10.69 14.37 -1.19
N GLN A 179 -9.46 13.97 -1.55
CA GLN A 179 -8.42 13.71 -0.55
C GLN A 179 -8.03 14.99 0.21
N ASP A 180 -7.99 16.14 -0.48
CA ASP A 180 -7.71 17.43 0.15
C ASP A 180 -8.76 17.78 1.22
N GLN A 181 -10.04 17.54 0.92
CA GLN A 181 -11.13 17.71 1.89
C GLN A 181 -11.00 16.76 3.09
N LEU A 182 -10.68 15.48 2.85
CA LEU A 182 -10.45 14.51 3.92
C LEU A 182 -9.27 14.94 4.81
N ASN A 183 -8.17 15.42 4.21
CA ASN A 183 -7.02 15.92 4.96
C ASN A 183 -7.39 17.13 5.83
N ALA A 184 -8.18 18.06 5.29
CA ALA A 184 -8.67 19.22 6.05
C ALA A 184 -9.58 18.81 7.22
N THR A 185 -10.41 17.77 7.05
CA THR A 185 -11.20 17.17 8.13
C THR A 185 -10.29 16.60 9.22
N VAL A 186 -9.25 15.83 8.83
CA VAL A 186 -8.26 15.28 9.79
C VAL A 186 -7.60 16.39 10.60
N VAL A 187 -7.12 17.46 9.95
CA VAL A 187 -6.52 18.60 10.64
C VAL A 187 -7.49 19.23 11.64
N THR A 188 -8.75 19.43 11.24
CA THR A 188 -9.77 20.06 12.08
C THR A 188 -10.10 19.20 13.31
N GLU A 189 -10.42 17.94 13.08
CA GLU A 189 -10.81 16.98 14.12
C GLU A 189 -9.67 16.73 15.11
N LEU A 190 -8.46 16.44 14.61
CA LEU A 190 -7.33 16.15 15.47
C LEU A 190 -6.80 17.39 16.19
N SER A 191 -6.91 18.59 15.60
CA SER A 191 -6.57 19.83 16.33
C SER A 191 -7.54 20.10 17.48
N ALA A 192 -8.84 19.83 17.28
CA ALA A 192 -9.82 19.93 18.36
C ALA A 192 -9.51 18.93 19.48
N LEU A 193 -9.24 17.66 19.13
CA LEU A 193 -8.82 16.63 20.07
C LEU A 193 -7.54 17.05 20.82
N GLN A 194 -6.50 17.48 20.10
CA GLN A 194 -5.21 17.91 20.65
C GLN A 194 -5.37 19.02 21.70
N SER A 195 -6.32 19.93 21.50
CA SER A 195 -6.54 21.07 22.41
C SER A 195 -7.05 20.67 23.80
N THR A 196 -7.76 19.54 23.91
CA THR A 196 -8.33 19.04 25.17
C THR A 196 -7.71 17.72 25.63
N LEU A 197 -6.86 17.10 24.80
CA LEU A 197 -6.34 15.75 24.97
C LEU A 197 -5.80 15.48 26.37
N MET A 198 -4.91 16.34 26.88
CA MET A 198 -4.27 16.11 28.17
C MET A 198 -5.23 16.16 29.36
N THR A 199 -6.41 16.77 29.21
CA THR A 199 -7.45 16.78 30.24
C THR A 199 -8.41 15.61 30.06
N THR A 200 -8.85 15.34 28.84
CA THR A 200 -9.85 14.28 28.57
C THR A 200 -9.26 12.88 28.63
N ILE A 201 -7.95 12.73 28.43
CA ILE A 201 -7.30 11.41 28.42
C ILE A 201 -7.30 10.75 29.80
N GLU A 202 -7.37 11.55 30.88
CA GLU A 202 -7.43 11.06 32.27
C GLU A 202 -8.74 10.32 32.58
N ASP A 203 -9.77 10.47 31.75
CA ASP A 203 -11.07 9.79 31.89
C ASP A 203 -11.02 8.31 31.43
N TYR A 204 -9.92 7.86 30.83
CA TYR A 204 -9.76 6.53 30.26
C TYR A 204 -8.63 5.76 30.94
N THR A 205 -8.83 4.47 31.18
CA THR A 205 -7.81 3.62 31.82
C THR A 205 -6.92 2.96 30.78
N ILE A 206 -7.51 2.50 29.67
CA ILE A 206 -6.80 1.81 28.58
C ILE A 206 -7.07 2.47 27.22
N TRP A 207 -6.16 2.29 26.27
CA TRP A 207 -6.27 2.89 24.94
C TRP A 207 -7.50 2.44 24.14
N ALA A 208 -8.01 1.23 24.37
CA ALA A 208 -9.25 0.75 23.75
C ALA A 208 -10.45 1.66 24.09
N GLU A 209 -10.57 2.10 25.34
CA GLU A 209 -11.66 2.98 25.80
C GLU A 209 -11.54 4.36 25.14
N PHE A 210 -10.31 4.89 25.10
CA PHE A 210 -10.02 6.14 24.41
C PHE A 210 -10.41 6.07 22.93
N LEU A 211 -9.96 5.04 22.20
CA LEU A 211 -10.29 4.90 20.78
C LEU A 211 -11.80 4.76 20.56
N GLN A 212 -12.47 3.93 21.35
CA GLN A 212 -13.92 3.71 21.24
C GLN A 212 -14.72 5.01 21.48
N ALA A 213 -14.31 5.84 22.44
CA ALA A 213 -14.95 7.13 22.70
C ALA A 213 -14.84 8.12 21.52
N HIS A 214 -13.84 7.92 20.66
CA HIS A 214 -13.58 8.75 19.48
C HIS A 214 -14.04 8.12 18.15
N ASN A 215 -14.88 7.09 18.18
CA ASN A 215 -15.51 6.48 16.99
C ASN A 215 -16.42 7.44 16.18
N HIS A 216 -16.70 8.62 16.72
CA HIS A 216 -17.47 9.68 16.05
C HIS A 216 -16.63 10.51 15.06
N LEU A 217 -15.30 10.42 15.13
CA LEU A 217 -14.39 11.07 14.19
C LEU A 217 -14.44 10.40 12.81
N SER A 218 -13.94 11.08 11.78
CA SER A 218 -13.75 10.47 10.46
C SER A 218 -12.84 9.23 10.51
N PHE A 219 -12.99 8.32 9.55
CA PHE A 219 -12.16 7.11 9.48
C PHE A 219 -10.67 7.45 9.32
N GLU A 220 -10.35 8.51 8.57
CA GLU A 220 -8.98 8.99 8.40
C GLU A 220 -8.38 9.47 9.73
N SER A 221 -9.14 10.23 10.54
CA SER A 221 -8.69 10.64 11.88
C SER A 221 -8.51 9.44 12.82
N GLN A 222 -9.42 8.46 12.78
CA GLN A 222 -9.30 7.23 13.57
C GLN A 222 -8.04 6.44 13.20
N GLU A 223 -7.74 6.31 11.90
CA GLU A 223 -6.53 5.63 11.41
C GLU A 223 -5.24 6.35 11.80
N VAL A 224 -5.24 7.69 11.84
CA VAL A 224 -4.12 8.46 12.39
C VAL A 224 -3.93 8.19 13.88
N ILE A 225 -5.01 8.17 14.66
CA ILE A 225 -4.95 7.81 16.08
C ILE A 225 -4.37 6.41 16.24
N ILE A 226 -4.90 5.41 15.54
CA ILE A 226 -4.42 4.02 15.61
C ILE A 226 -2.92 3.94 15.27
N SER A 227 -2.48 4.63 14.22
CA SER A 227 -1.06 4.68 13.82
C SER A 227 -0.19 5.28 14.92
N CYS A 228 -0.61 6.40 15.51
CA CYS A 228 0.10 7.03 16.63
C CYS A 228 0.13 6.13 17.87
N LEU A 229 -0.94 5.38 18.14
CA LEU A 229 -1.00 4.42 19.26
C LEU A 229 -0.01 3.28 19.07
N MET A 230 0.09 2.70 17.87
CA MET A 230 1.04 1.62 17.58
C MET A 230 2.50 2.03 17.85
N GLU A 231 2.86 3.28 17.56
CA GLU A 231 4.20 3.84 17.81
C GLU A 231 4.54 4.01 19.30
N LEU A 232 3.55 3.92 20.21
CA LEU A 232 3.79 4.10 21.64
C LEU A 232 4.51 2.92 22.28
N TYR A 233 4.36 1.71 21.74
CA TYR A 233 4.88 0.47 22.35
C TYR A 233 5.63 -0.38 21.31
N PRO A 234 6.77 0.12 20.78
CA PRO A 234 7.57 -0.62 19.80
C PRO A 234 8.00 -2.00 20.33
N GLU A 235 8.24 -2.13 21.63
CA GLU A 235 8.57 -3.41 22.26
C GLU A 235 7.45 -4.47 22.16
N ARG A 236 6.21 -4.05 21.93
CA ARG A 236 5.05 -4.93 21.69
C ARG A 236 4.79 -5.10 20.20
N VAL A 237 4.83 -3.99 19.45
CA VAL A 237 4.44 -3.93 18.04
C VAL A 237 5.52 -4.47 17.11
N ASP A 238 6.80 -4.18 17.33
CA ASP A 238 7.87 -4.52 16.39
C ASP A 238 8.07 -6.03 16.22
N SER A 239 7.70 -6.82 17.21
CA SER A 239 7.76 -8.29 17.13
C SER A 239 6.84 -8.88 16.05
N PHE A 240 5.78 -8.15 15.67
CA PHE A 240 4.84 -8.58 14.64
C PHE A 240 5.43 -8.45 13.23
N GLN A 241 6.49 -7.66 13.03
CA GLN A 241 7.09 -7.47 11.70
C GLN A 241 7.62 -8.77 11.08
N GLU A 242 7.99 -9.75 11.91
CA GLU A 242 8.49 -11.06 11.46
C GLU A 242 7.38 -11.98 10.96
N LYS A 243 6.10 -11.64 11.24
CA LYS A 243 4.93 -12.47 10.92
C LYS A 243 4.22 -12.07 9.64
N VAL A 244 4.72 -11.08 8.89
CA VAL A 244 4.00 -10.56 7.70
C VAL A 244 4.03 -11.49 6.48
N ASN A 245 4.88 -12.52 6.50
CA ASN A 245 4.93 -13.54 5.45
C ASN A 245 3.92 -14.66 5.69
N ALA A 246 3.39 -15.23 4.61
CA ALA A 246 2.50 -16.39 4.66
C ALA A 246 3.01 -17.52 3.74
N ASP A 247 2.68 -18.76 4.09
CA ASP A 247 2.69 -19.85 3.12
C ASP A 247 1.54 -19.64 2.13
N GLU A 248 1.88 -19.48 0.86
CA GLU A 248 0.92 -19.22 -0.21
C GLU A 248 0.32 -20.50 -0.83
N ASN A 249 0.73 -21.68 -0.35
CA ASN A 249 0.22 -22.95 -0.86
C ASN A 249 -1.26 -23.14 -0.48
N LEU A 250 -2.14 -22.95 -1.46
CA LEU A 250 -3.57 -23.26 -1.33
C LEU A 250 -3.82 -24.74 -1.68
N THR A 251 -4.16 -25.55 -0.68
CA THR A 251 -4.51 -26.97 -0.89
C THR A 251 -5.98 -27.25 -0.61
N LEU A 252 -6.63 -27.99 -1.50
CA LEU A 252 -7.96 -28.55 -1.25
C LEU A 252 -7.85 -29.89 -0.52
N PRO A 253 -8.52 -30.07 0.64
CA PRO A 253 -8.56 -31.36 1.32
C PRO A 253 -9.13 -32.45 0.41
N LYS A 254 -8.60 -33.68 0.53
CA LYS A 254 -9.14 -34.84 -0.19
C LYS A 254 -10.56 -35.17 0.28
N GLY A 255 -11.36 -35.76 -0.60
CA GLY A 255 -12.70 -36.23 -0.29
C GLY A 255 -13.80 -35.18 -0.35
N LYS A 256 -13.49 -33.95 -0.79
CA LYS A 256 -14.49 -32.91 -1.06
C LYS A 256 -15.36 -33.30 -2.25
N VAL A 257 -16.67 -33.09 -2.12
CA VAL A 257 -17.67 -33.28 -3.17
C VAL A 257 -18.17 -31.94 -3.70
N ILE A 258 -18.87 -31.97 -4.84
CA ILE A 258 -19.44 -30.76 -5.45
C ILE A 258 -20.36 -30.02 -4.47
N GLN A 259 -21.12 -30.76 -3.64
CA GLN A 259 -21.99 -30.14 -2.64
C GLN A 259 -21.20 -29.30 -1.63
N ASP A 260 -20.02 -29.74 -1.19
CA ASP A 260 -19.18 -28.95 -0.28
C ASP A 260 -18.78 -27.60 -0.90
N LEU A 261 -18.50 -27.59 -2.21
CA LEU A 261 -18.17 -26.37 -2.94
C LEU A 261 -19.39 -25.44 -3.06
N LEU A 262 -20.56 -26.00 -3.39
CA LEU A 262 -21.81 -25.23 -3.49
C LEU A 262 -22.17 -24.61 -2.13
N ASP A 263 -22.07 -25.38 -1.05
CA ASP A 263 -22.34 -24.89 0.31
C ASP A 263 -21.43 -23.71 0.69
N VAL A 264 -20.15 -23.76 0.32
CA VAL A 264 -19.21 -22.64 0.54
C VAL A 264 -19.60 -21.42 -0.28
N LEU A 265 -19.96 -21.60 -1.56
CA LEU A 265 -20.37 -20.52 -2.44
C LEU A 265 -21.66 -19.86 -1.95
N GLU A 266 -22.66 -20.64 -1.52
CA GLU A 266 -23.91 -20.13 -0.95
C GLU A 266 -23.68 -19.43 0.40
N ALA A 267 -22.80 -19.95 1.26
CA ALA A 267 -22.54 -19.34 2.55
C ALA A 267 -21.70 -18.06 2.48
N ARG A 268 -20.73 -17.99 1.57
CA ARG A 268 -19.70 -16.92 1.55
C ARG A 268 -19.77 -15.98 0.35
N TYR A 269 -20.36 -16.44 -0.76
CA TYR A 269 -20.42 -15.72 -2.03
C TYR A 269 -21.85 -15.49 -2.52
N GLN A 270 -22.86 -15.61 -1.64
CA GLN A 270 -24.26 -15.34 -2.00
C GLN A 270 -24.43 -13.98 -2.67
N TRP A 271 -23.78 -12.96 -2.12
CA TRP A 271 -23.77 -11.61 -2.66
C TRP A 271 -23.35 -11.58 -4.13
N ALA A 272 -22.34 -12.37 -4.52
CA ALA A 272 -21.84 -12.46 -5.88
C ALA A 272 -22.77 -13.26 -6.80
N ILE A 273 -23.33 -14.36 -6.29
CA ILE A 273 -24.26 -15.24 -7.03
C ILE A 273 -25.52 -14.47 -7.44
N THR A 274 -25.98 -13.55 -6.59
CA THR A 274 -27.20 -12.75 -6.82
C THR A 274 -27.04 -11.58 -7.79
N ILE A 275 -25.80 -11.16 -8.11
CA ILE A 275 -25.57 -10.03 -9.03
C ILE A 275 -26.00 -10.40 -10.44
N ASP A 276 -26.78 -9.55 -11.11
CA ASP A 276 -27.09 -9.72 -12.52
C ASP A 276 -26.00 -9.09 -13.42
N PHE A 277 -25.06 -9.92 -13.87
CA PHE A 277 -24.01 -9.49 -14.79
C PHE A 277 -24.48 -9.28 -16.25
N ASN A 278 -25.76 -9.48 -16.56
CA ASN A 278 -26.32 -9.03 -17.84
C ASN A 278 -26.55 -7.51 -17.84
N GLU A 279 -26.67 -6.89 -16.66
CA GLU A 279 -26.76 -5.44 -16.55
C GLU A 279 -25.39 -4.80 -16.83
N PRO A 280 -25.32 -3.80 -17.73
CA PRO A 280 -24.06 -3.16 -18.10
C PRO A 280 -23.27 -2.58 -16.93
N GLU A 281 -23.94 -2.02 -15.93
CA GLU A 281 -23.31 -1.44 -14.74
C GLU A 281 -22.53 -2.47 -13.90
N ASN A 282 -23.01 -3.71 -13.84
CA ASN A 282 -22.39 -4.80 -13.08
C ASN A 282 -21.18 -5.41 -13.80
N SER A 283 -20.99 -5.06 -15.07
CA SER A 283 -19.89 -5.52 -15.93
C SER A 283 -19.09 -4.37 -16.55
N TYR A 284 -19.30 -3.14 -16.06
CA TYR A 284 -18.83 -1.91 -16.68
C TYR A 284 -17.31 -1.83 -16.80
N TRP A 285 -16.60 -2.25 -15.76
CA TRP A 285 -15.13 -2.27 -15.75
C TRP A 285 -14.60 -3.67 -16.09
N PHE A 286 -13.46 -3.71 -16.76
CA PHE A 286 -12.67 -4.93 -16.94
C PHE A 286 -11.19 -4.64 -16.75
N TRP A 287 -10.44 -5.64 -16.30
CA TRP A 287 -8.99 -5.54 -16.16
C TRP A 287 -8.30 -6.23 -17.33
N TYR A 288 -7.27 -5.62 -17.90
CA TYR A 288 -6.49 -6.21 -18.98
C TYR A 288 -5.00 -5.87 -18.82
N ARG A 289 -4.13 -6.61 -19.53
CA ARG A 289 -2.70 -6.29 -19.60
C ARG A 289 -2.40 -5.57 -20.89
N SER A 290 -1.92 -4.33 -20.80
CA SER A 290 -1.50 -3.56 -21.97
C SER A 290 -0.14 -4.03 -22.48
N VAL A 291 -0.01 -4.24 -23.79
CA VAL A 291 1.26 -4.59 -24.45
C VAL A 291 2.29 -3.47 -24.32
N ASP A 292 1.87 -2.21 -24.50
CA ASP A 292 2.79 -1.06 -24.51
C ASP A 292 3.39 -0.77 -23.12
N LYS A 293 2.66 -1.12 -22.05
CA LYS A 293 3.04 -0.77 -20.68
C LYS A 293 3.33 -1.96 -19.79
N GLU A 294 2.98 -3.17 -20.20
CA GLU A 294 3.26 -4.43 -19.47
C GLU A 294 2.75 -4.41 -18.01
N GLU A 295 1.68 -3.65 -17.78
CA GLU A 295 1.03 -3.37 -16.50
C GLU A 295 -0.48 -3.65 -16.58
N PRO A 296 -1.10 -4.11 -15.48
CA PRO A 296 -2.56 -4.19 -15.38
C PRO A 296 -3.20 -2.82 -15.56
N ARG A 297 -4.32 -2.79 -16.28
CA ARG A 297 -5.12 -1.59 -16.50
C ARG A 297 -6.59 -1.91 -16.38
N MET A 298 -7.36 -0.90 -16.01
CA MET A 298 -8.82 -0.94 -16.00
C MET A 298 -9.32 -0.24 -17.26
N GLY A 299 -10.24 -0.88 -17.98
CA GLY A 299 -10.92 -0.31 -19.15
C GLY A 299 -12.43 -0.35 -18.99
N VAL A 300 -13.12 0.53 -19.71
CA VAL A 300 -14.59 0.55 -19.77
C VAL A 300 -15.10 -0.36 -20.87
N ARG A 301 -15.92 -1.36 -20.52
CA ARG A 301 -16.50 -2.31 -21.47
C ARG A 301 -17.38 -1.58 -22.48
N GLY A 302 -17.20 -1.91 -23.77
CA GLY A 302 -17.93 -1.29 -24.87
C GLY A 302 -17.43 0.10 -25.30
N GLN A 303 -16.51 0.73 -24.57
CA GLN A 303 -15.86 1.99 -24.97
C GLN A 303 -14.39 1.76 -25.35
N GLU A 304 -13.71 0.87 -24.63
CA GLU A 304 -12.31 0.54 -24.86
C GLU A 304 -12.15 -0.89 -25.41
N PRO A 305 -11.23 -1.12 -26.35
CA PRO A 305 -10.90 -2.47 -26.80
C PRO A 305 -10.12 -3.24 -25.71
N GLY A 306 -10.18 -4.57 -25.75
CA GLY A 306 -9.37 -5.44 -24.88
C GLY A 306 -10.17 -6.24 -23.85
N ASP A 307 -11.50 -6.15 -23.87
CA ASP A 307 -12.39 -6.97 -23.04
C ASP A 307 -12.32 -8.47 -23.42
N ASP A 308 -11.91 -8.77 -24.66
CA ASP A 308 -11.53 -10.11 -25.13
C ASP A 308 -10.29 -10.68 -24.43
N ARG A 309 -9.50 -9.83 -23.75
CA ARG A 309 -8.26 -10.17 -23.03
C ARG A 309 -8.36 -9.86 -21.54
N GLU A 310 -9.58 -9.89 -21.02
CA GLU A 310 -9.87 -9.65 -19.62
C GLU A 310 -9.08 -10.62 -18.71
N LEU A 311 -8.42 -10.07 -17.70
CA LEU A 311 -7.78 -10.81 -16.63
C LEU A 311 -8.85 -11.35 -15.68
N SER A 312 -8.59 -12.52 -15.11
CA SER A 312 -9.47 -13.19 -14.12
C SER A 312 -9.45 -12.50 -12.75
N LEU A 313 -9.72 -11.20 -12.71
CA LEU A 313 -9.83 -10.39 -11.49
C LEU A 313 -11.29 -10.09 -11.11
N ASP A 314 -12.24 -10.57 -11.90
CA ASP A 314 -13.69 -10.46 -11.72
C ASP A 314 -14.25 -11.56 -10.80
N ILE A 315 -13.72 -11.65 -9.56
CA ILE A 315 -14.01 -12.74 -8.61
C ILE A 315 -15.51 -12.98 -8.41
N ALA A 316 -16.31 -11.92 -8.36
CA ALA A 316 -17.76 -12.05 -8.22
C ALA A 316 -18.40 -12.80 -9.41
N ARG A 317 -18.00 -12.49 -10.64
CA ARG A 317 -18.51 -13.14 -11.85
C ARG A 317 -18.00 -14.58 -11.95
N GLN A 318 -16.74 -14.81 -11.61
CA GLN A 318 -16.16 -16.16 -11.57
C GLN A 318 -16.87 -17.06 -10.55
N ALA A 319 -17.13 -16.57 -9.33
CA ALA A 319 -17.87 -17.30 -8.31
C ALA A 319 -19.30 -17.64 -8.77
N LYS A 320 -20.01 -16.68 -9.37
CA LYS A 320 -21.34 -16.91 -9.95
C LYS A 320 -21.30 -17.97 -11.05
N ASN A 321 -20.35 -17.87 -11.99
CA ASN A 321 -20.21 -18.84 -13.08
C ASN A 321 -19.89 -20.24 -12.57
N LEU A 322 -19.01 -20.35 -11.57
CA LEU A 322 -18.69 -21.62 -10.91
C LEU A 322 -19.93 -22.23 -10.24
N TYR A 323 -20.70 -21.44 -9.51
CA TYR A 323 -21.95 -21.87 -8.89
C TYR A 323 -22.94 -22.42 -9.93
N TRP A 324 -23.24 -21.64 -10.97
CA TRP A 324 -24.22 -22.04 -12.00
C TRP A 324 -23.76 -23.19 -12.89
N HIS A 325 -22.45 -23.40 -13.02
CA HIS A 325 -21.92 -24.56 -13.71
C HIS A 325 -22.28 -25.86 -12.98
N TYR A 326 -22.17 -25.87 -11.64
CA TYR A 326 -22.37 -27.06 -10.82
C TYR A 326 -23.76 -27.19 -10.20
N SER A 327 -24.56 -26.12 -10.14
CA SER A 327 -25.94 -26.16 -9.62
C SER A 327 -26.95 -26.69 -10.64
N LYS A 328 -26.59 -26.78 -11.92
CA LYS A 328 -27.43 -27.41 -12.94
C LYS A 328 -27.46 -28.93 -12.72
N PRO A 329 -28.63 -29.59 -12.78
CA PRO A 329 -28.71 -31.04 -12.68
C PRO A 329 -27.88 -31.69 -13.79
N ILE A 330 -26.83 -32.40 -13.40
CA ILE A 330 -25.92 -33.08 -14.31
C ILE A 330 -26.67 -34.27 -14.94
N HIS A 331 -27.10 -34.14 -16.19
CA HIS A 331 -27.29 -35.31 -17.04
C HIS A 331 -25.89 -35.80 -17.47
N SER A 332 -25.44 -36.89 -16.83
CA SER A 332 -24.24 -37.71 -17.12
C SER A 332 -22.89 -37.29 -16.49
N SER A 333 -22.27 -38.29 -15.87
CA SER A 333 -21.02 -38.30 -15.10
C SER A 333 -19.86 -37.53 -15.76
N SER A 334 -19.39 -36.49 -15.07
CA SER A 334 -18.09 -35.88 -15.31
C SER A 334 -17.35 -35.75 -13.98
N TYR A 335 -16.38 -36.63 -13.75
CA TYR A 335 -15.40 -36.50 -12.68
C TYR A 335 -14.45 -35.34 -13.03
N LEU A 336 -14.20 -34.48 -12.04
CA LEU A 336 -13.20 -33.42 -12.12
C LEU A 336 -11.79 -34.04 -12.24
N SER A 337 -11.14 -33.82 -13.38
CA SER A 337 -9.68 -33.92 -13.50
C SER A 337 -9.12 -32.50 -13.42
N LEU A 338 -8.79 -32.06 -12.21
CA LEU A 338 -7.94 -30.90 -12.00
C LEU A 338 -6.50 -31.42 -11.88
N CYS A 339 -5.67 -31.13 -12.90
CA CYS A 339 -4.22 -31.29 -12.82
C CYS A 339 -3.60 -30.05 -12.20
#